data_AF-A0A533VGE8-F1
#
_entry.id   AF-A0A533VGE8-F1
#
_cell.length_a   1.000
_cell.length_b   1.000
_cell.length_c   1.000
_cell.angle_alpha   90.00
_cell.angle_beta   90.00
_cell.angle_gamma   90.00
#
_symmetry.space_group_name_H-M   'P 1'
#
loop_
_entity.id
_entity.type
_entity.pdbx_description
1 polymer ?
#
loop_
_entity_poly.entity_id
_entity_poly.type
_entity_poly.pdbx_seq_one_letter_code
_entity_poly.pdbx_strand_id
1 'polypeptide(L)'
;MIRYFAWKILSSSELDHKSIFIVLGTREEHANYIKEKLQALFENFPIRLESKYTELWLKKTWIKVFPTKNIKDIRGYFETSYIFVDESDYLEDSIQDELIHAISPYEEKSNCKIILCSTPNRPDGLMQRIENDPNSKYYKLKLDYTYRLDKIYDRAFIEKKETRT
;
A
#
# COMPACT_ATOMS: atom_id res chain seq x y z
N MET A 1 -4.50 3.52 4.06
CA MET A 1 -3.66 2.48 4.68
C MET A 1 -2.66 3.01 5.72
N ILE A 2 -1.99 4.15 5.47
CA ILE A 2 -1.01 4.76 6.41
C ILE A 2 -1.51 4.84 7.87
N ARG A 3 -2.73 5.35 8.10
CA ARG A 3 -3.34 5.43 9.43
C ARG A 3 -3.51 4.06 10.12
N TYR A 4 -3.83 3.03 9.33
CA TYR A 4 -3.96 1.66 9.85
C TYR A 4 -2.59 1.13 10.32
N PHE A 5 -1.51 1.35 9.56
CA PHE A 5 -0.17 0.97 10.01
C PHE A 5 0.28 1.73 11.24
N ALA A 6 0.08 3.06 11.27
CA ALA A 6 0.36 3.88 12.44
C ALA A 6 -0.38 3.35 13.68
N TRP A 7 -1.68 3.10 13.57
CA TRP A 7 -2.48 2.52 14.65
C TRP A 7 -1.94 1.15 15.07
N LYS A 8 -1.68 0.24 14.14
CA LYS A 8 -1.22 -1.13 14.43
C LYS A 8 0.13 -1.16 15.15
N ILE A 9 1.05 -0.26 14.77
CA ILE A 9 2.37 -0.09 15.42
C ILE A 9 2.22 0.45 16.85
N LEU A 10 1.30 1.40 17.06
CA LEU A 10 1.13 2.05 18.36
C LEU A 10 0.24 1.24 19.32
N SER A 11 -0.72 0.49 18.79
CA SER A 11 -1.69 -0.26 19.57
C SER A 11 -1.15 -1.60 20.10
N SER A 12 0.02 -2.05 19.63
CA SER A 12 0.57 -3.37 19.99
C SER A 12 2.10 -3.40 19.91
N SER A 13 2.70 -4.49 20.40
CA SER A 13 4.13 -4.80 20.23
C SER A 13 4.40 -5.84 19.13
N GLU A 14 3.37 -6.27 18.39
CA GLU A 14 3.47 -7.33 17.36
C GLU A 14 4.47 -6.98 16.24
N LEU A 15 4.67 -5.68 15.99
CA LEU A 15 5.54 -5.13 14.95
C LEU A 15 6.85 -4.55 15.49
N ASP A 16 7.11 -4.72 16.79
CA ASP A 16 8.39 -4.31 17.35
C ASP A 16 9.52 -5.11 16.69
N HIS A 17 10.56 -4.41 16.22
CA HIS A 17 11.71 -4.97 15.51
C HIS A 17 11.38 -5.60 14.15
N LYS A 18 10.19 -5.37 13.60
CA LYS A 18 9.79 -5.84 12.28
C LYS A 18 9.71 -4.71 11.26
N SER A 19 9.67 -5.10 10.00
CA SER A 19 9.64 -4.17 8.87
C SER A 19 8.26 -4.10 8.21
N ILE A 20 7.90 -2.91 7.72
CA ILE A 20 6.77 -2.67 6.82
C ILE A 20 7.30 -2.03 5.54
N PHE A 21 6.98 -2.64 4.40
CA PHE A 21 7.34 -2.09 3.10
C PHE A 21 6.12 -1.50 2.42
N ILE A 22 6.31 -0.31 1.86
CA ILE A 22 5.29 0.40 1.08
C ILE A 22 5.86 0.59 -0.32
N VAL A 23 5.21 0.01 -1.33
CA VAL A 23 5.55 0.18 -2.74
C VAL A 23 4.56 1.17 -3.34
N LEU A 24 5.09 2.21 -3.98
CA LEU A 24 4.31 3.26 -4.64
C LEU A 24 4.66 3.33 -6.12
N GLY A 25 3.75 3.94 -6.89
CA GLY A 25 3.92 4.24 -8.32
C GLY A 25 5.22 4.97 -8.70
N THR A 26 5.40 5.19 -10.01
CA THR A 26 6.66 5.56 -10.70
C THR A 26 7.36 6.84 -10.27
N ARG A 27 6.77 7.66 -9.40
CA ARG A 27 7.30 8.96 -8.99
C ARG A 27 7.88 8.90 -7.57
N GLU A 28 9.19 9.15 -7.46
CA GLU A 28 9.89 9.27 -6.16
C GLU A 28 9.28 10.35 -5.23
N GLU A 29 8.66 11.38 -5.80
CA GLU A 29 7.88 12.39 -5.07
C GLU A 29 6.82 11.78 -4.15
N HIS A 30 6.27 10.61 -4.52
CA HIS A 30 5.25 9.92 -3.74
C HIS A 30 5.82 9.34 -2.44
N ALA A 31 7.11 8.98 -2.41
CA ALA A 31 7.73 8.46 -1.20
C ALA A 31 7.87 9.54 -0.12
N ASN A 32 8.29 10.74 -0.52
CA ASN A 32 8.33 11.91 0.37
C ASN A 32 6.92 12.30 0.84
N TYR A 33 5.93 12.21 -0.05
CA TYR A 33 4.53 12.48 0.30
C TYR A 33 3.97 11.54 1.38
N ILE A 34 4.27 10.24 1.32
CA ILE A 34 3.86 9.29 2.37
C ILE A 34 4.53 9.63 3.71
N LYS A 35 5.80 10.01 3.67
CA LYS A 35 6.53 10.46 4.86
C LYS A 35 5.89 11.70 5.47
N GLU A 36 5.63 12.74 4.69
CA GLU A 36 4.96 13.96 5.15
C GLU A 36 3.58 13.66 5.73
N LYS A 37 2.78 12.82 5.07
CA LYS A 37 1.48 12.38 5.59
C LYS A 37 1.59 11.64 6.90
N LEU A 38 2.58 10.77 7.06
CA LEU A 38 2.78 10.01 8.29
C LEU A 38 3.24 10.96 9.42
N GLN A 39 4.13 11.91 9.14
CA GLN A 39 4.54 12.94 10.09
C GLN A 39 3.37 13.84 10.52
N ALA A 40 2.53 14.26 9.57
CA ALA A 40 1.35 15.07 9.82
C ALA A 40 0.33 14.39 10.75
N LEU A 41 0.29 13.05 10.81
CA LEU A 41 -0.57 12.35 11.78
C LEU A 41 -0.17 12.60 13.23
N PHE A 42 1.08 13.00 13.47
CA PHE A 42 1.66 13.11 14.80
C PHE A 42 2.06 14.53 15.20
N GLU A 43 1.82 15.55 14.36
CA GLU A 43 2.16 16.95 14.66
C GLU A 43 1.58 17.44 16.01
N ASN A 44 0.38 16.98 16.36
CA ASN A 44 -0.31 17.33 17.61
C ASN A 44 -0.07 16.35 18.77
N PHE A 45 0.85 15.39 18.59
CA PHE A 45 1.10 14.34 19.58
C PHE A 45 2.59 14.32 19.98
N PRO A 46 2.92 13.95 21.23
CA PRO A 46 4.31 13.88 21.70
C PRO A 46 5.05 12.64 21.18
N ILE A 47 4.79 12.22 19.93
CA ILE A 47 5.39 11.05 19.30
C ILE A 47 6.52 11.52 18.39
N ARG A 48 7.75 11.07 18.67
CA ARG A 48 8.89 11.35 17.79
C ARG A 48 8.93 10.35 16.66
N LEU A 49 8.96 10.89 15.44
CA LEU A 49 9.08 10.11 14.22
C LEU A 49 10.47 10.34 13.62
N GLU A 50 11.31 9.31 13.70
CA GLU A 50 12.63 9.37 13.11
C GLU A 50 12.52 9.04 11.62
N SER A 51 13.24 9.77 10.78
CA SER A 51 13.14 9.57 9.33
C SER A 51 14.44 9.93 8.63
N LYS A 52 14.76 9.15 7.59
CA LYS A 52 15.93 9.37 6.74
C LYS A 52 15.59 8.95 5.31
N TYR A 53 15.63 9.89 4.37
CA TYR A 53 15.19 9.68 2.98
C TYR A 53 13.78 9.02 2.91
N THR A 54 13.67 7.83 2.33
CA THR A 54 12.45 7.03 2.18
C THR A 54 12.19 6.06 3.34
N GLU A 55 12.98 6.18 4.41
CA GLU A 55 12.92 5.33 5.59
C GLU A 55 12.41 6.10 6.80
N LEU A 56 11.58 5.44 7.58
CA LEU A 56 10.84 5.99 8.72
C LEU A 56 10.91 4.98 9.86
N TRP A 57 11.09 5.47 11.08
CA TRP A 57 11.01 4.67 12.29
C TRP A 57 9.92 5.24 13.17
N LEU A 58 8.95 4.37 13.49
CA LEU A 58 7.91 4.65 14.45
C LEU A 58 8.02 3.60 15.55
N LYS A 59 8.28 4.06 16.79
CA LYS A 59 8.55 3.18 17.93
C LYS A 59 9.76 2.27 17.64
N LYS A 60 9.54 0.95 17.49
CA LYS A 60 10.57 -0.06 17.18
C LYS A 60 10.35 -0.70 15.80
N THR A 61 9.45 -0.14 15.00
CA THR A 61 9.09 -0.65 13.67
C THR A 61 9.75 0.21 12.61
N TRP A 62 10.38 -0.45 11.65
CA TRP A 62 10.97 0.20 10.49
C TRP A 62 9.99 0.18 9.32
N ILE A 63 9.75 1.35 8.73
CA ILE A 63 8.90 1.51 7.56
C ILE A 63 9.79 2.01 6.43
N LYS A 64 9.82 1.26 5.32
CA LYS A 64 10.56 1.63 4.13
C LYS A 64 9.63 1.81 2.95
N VAL A 65 9.79 2.94 2.26
CA VAL A 65 9.06 3.25 1.05
C VAL A 65 9.93 2.98 -0.16
N PHE A 66 9.43 2.16 -1.09
CA PHE A 66 10.08 1.78 -2.33
C PHE A 66 9.36 2.44 -3.52
N PRO A 67 10.09 3.21 -4.36
CA PRO A 67 9.59 3.55 -5.68
C PRO A 67 9.61 2.29 -6.58
N THR A 68 8.71 2.22 -7.55
CA THR A 68 8.63 1.06 -8.46
C THR A 68 9.91 0.78 -9.25
N LYS A 69 10.76 1.77 -9.48
CA LYS A 69 12.08 1.57 -10.11
C LYS A 69 12.97 0.59 -9.35
N ASN A 70 12.75 0.43 -8.04
CA ASN A 70 13.62 -0.32 -7.14
C ASN A 70 12.92 -1.56 -6.55
N ILE A 71 11.94 -2.13 -7.26
CA ILE A 71 11.20 -3.32 -6.79
C ILE A 71 12.13 -4.51 -6.54
N LYS A 72 13.20 -4.67 -7.33
CA LYS A 72 14.19 -5.75 -7.16
C LYS A 72 14.86 -5.71 -5.79
N ASP A 73 15.10 -4.50 -5.27
CA ASP A 73 15.79 -4.29 -4.00
C ASP A 73 15.01 -4.86 -2.82
N ILE A 74 13.67 -4.98 -2.96
CA ILE A 74 12.81 -5.58 -1.94
C ILE A 74 13.33 -6.98 -1.57
N ARG A 75 13.76 -7.77 -2.56
CA ARG A 75 14.23 -9.16 -2.37
C ARG A 75 15.44 -9.30 -1.45
N GLY A 76 16.22 -8.23 -1.27
CA GLY A 76 17.39 -8.22 -0.40
C GLY A 76 17.07 -8.12 1.08
N TYR A 77 15.81 -7.87 1.44
CA TYR A 77 15.40 -7.70 2.81
C TYR A 77 14.79 -8.97 3.41
N PHE A 78 14.97 -9.14 4.71
CA PHE A 78 14.44 -10.25 5.49
C PHE A 78 13.53 -9.68 6.59
N GLU A 79 12.62 -10.51 7.14
CA GLU A 79 11.78 -10.15 8.30
C GLU A 79 10.80 -8.98 8.09
N THR A 80 10.03 -9.04 7.00
CA THR A 80 8.96 -8.07 6.72
C THR A 80 7.59 -8.62 7.12
N SER A 81 6.84 -7.88 7.92
CA SER A 81 5.49 -8.29 8.36
C SER A 81 4.38 -7.84 7.43
N TYR A 82 4.57 -6.71 6.76
CA TYR A 82 3.59 -6.17 5.84
C TYR A 82 4.28 -5.63 4.59
N ILE A 83 3.70 -5.95 3.43
CA ILE A 83 3.99 -5.31 2.17
C ILE A 83 2.70 -4.67 1.68
N PHE A 84 2.71 -3.36 1.49
CA PHE A 84 1.59 -2.61 0.94
C PHE A 84 1.96 -2.05 -0.42
N VAL A 85 1.17 -2.35 -1.44
CA VAL A 85 1.34 -1.80 -2.79
C VAL A 85 0.16 -0.89 -3.06
N ASP A 86 0.44 0.39 -3.26
CA ASP A 86 -0.56 1.39 -3.65
C ASP A 86 -0.53 1.60 -5.16
N GLU A 87 -1.71 1.89 -5.75
CA GLU A 87 -1.89 2.10 -7.19
C GLU A 87 -1.35 0.95 -8.07
N SER A 88 -1.46 -0.29 -7.59
CA SER A 88 -0.82 -1.45 -8.21
C SER A 88 -1.24 -1.72 -9.67
N ASP A 89 -2.45 -1.32 -10.07
CA ASP A 89 -2.99 -1.51 -11.42
C ASP A 89 -2.49 -0.47 -12.44
N TYR A 90 -1.88 0.62 -11.95
CA TYR A 90 -1.27 1.67 -12.78
C TYR A 90 0.18 1.39 -13.18
N LEU A 91 0.76 0.30 -12.66
CA LEU A 91 2.08 -0.16 -13.06
C LEU A 91 2.06 -0.75 -14.48
N GLU A 92 3.17 -0.69 -15.20
CA GLU A 92 3.35 -1.42 -16.45
C GLU A 92 3.26 -2.94 -16.20
N ASP A 93 2.70 -3.72 -17.14
CA ASP A 93 2.45 -5.15 -16.92
C ASP A 93 3.73 -5.93 -16.57
N SER A 94 4.85 -5.60 -17.21
CA SER A 94 6.16 -6.18 -16.90
C SER A 94 6.60 -5.92 -15.45
N ILE A 95 6.31 -4.72 -14.94
CA ILE A 95 6.60 -4.31 -13.56
C ILE A 95 5.64 -4.99 -12.58
N GLN A 96 4.37 -5.16 -12.95
CA GLN A 96 3.38 -5.88 -12.13
C GLN A 96 3.84 -7.33 -11.88
N ASP A 97 4.25 -8.04 -12.93
CA ASP A 97 4.69 -9.43 -12.80
C ASP A 97 6.00 -9.54 -12.01
N GLU A 98 6.93 -8.62 -12.25
CA GLU A 98 8.17 -8.54 -11.48
C GLU A 98 7.91 -8.28 -9.99
N LEU A 99 6.97 -7.39 -9.69
CA LEU A 99 6.53 -7.07 -8.34
C LEU A 99 5.94 -8.29 -7.65
N ILE A 100 4.96 -8.96 -8.28
CA ILE A 100 4.34 -10.16 -7.72
C ILE A 100 5.38 -11.25 -7.45
N HIS A 101 6.32 -11.45 -8.37
CA HIS A 101 7.43 -12.40 -8.17
C HIS A 101 8.37 -11.96 -7.04
N ALA A 102 8.60 -10.67 -6.85
CA ALA A 102 9.46 -10.17 -5.78
C ALA A 102 8.82 -10.31 -4.39
N ILE A 103 7.51 -10.06 -4.28
CA ILE A 103 6.83 -10.00 -2.98
C ILE A 103 6.24 -11.35 -2.54
N SER A 104 5.83 -12.23 -3.47
CA SER A 104 5.18 -13.50 -3.13
C SER A 104 5.98 -14.39 -2.16
N PRO A 105 7.32 -14.52 -2.27
CA PRO A 105 8.09 -15.34 -1.33
C PRO A 105 8.03 -14.88 0.15
N TYR A 106 7.64 -13.64 0.43
CA TYR A 106 7.54 -13.12 1.80
C TYR A 106 6.38 -13.72 2.58
N GLU A 107 5.32 -14.17 1.89
CA GLU A 107 4.20 -14.87 2.52
C GLU A 107 4.69 -16.16 3.18
N GLU A 108 5.52 -16.94 2.49
CA GLU A 108 6.06 -18.20 3.02
C GLU A 108 7.20 -17.98 4.02
N LYS A 109 8.15 -17.09 3.69
CA LYS A 109 9.38 -16.93 4.48
C LYS A 109 9.16 -16.21 5.81
N SER A 110 8.24 -15.25 5.84
CA SER A 110 8.07 -14.33 6.98
C SER A 110 6.64 -14.24 7.48
N ASN A 111 5.73 -15.08 6.96
CA ASN A 111 4.28 -14.95 7.20
C ASN A 111 3.79 -13.51 6.96
N CYS A 112 4.35 -12.89 5.91
CA CYS A 112 4.11 -11.49 5.58
C CYS A 112 2.71 -11.31 5.03
N LYS A 113 2.02 -10.27 5.47
CA LYS A 113 0.73 -9.88 4.90
C LYS A 113 0.94 -8.93 3.72
N ILE A 114 0.57 -9.39 2.54
CA ILE A 114 0.62 -8.60 1.31
C ILE A 114 -0.75 -7.94 1.09
N ILE A 115 -0.74 -6.64 0.91
CA ILE A 115 -1.94 -5.82 0.68
C ILE A 115 -1.75 -5.07 -0.63
N LEU A 116 -2.59 -5.39 -1.61
CA LEU A 116 -2.65 -4.71 -2.90
C LEU A 116 -3.86 -3.77 -2.92
N CYS A 117 -3.66 -2.53 -3.31
CA CYS A 117 -4.72 -1.54 -3.43
C CYS A 117 -4.57 -0.74 -4.72
N SER A 118 -5.64 -0.65 -5.49
CA SER A 118 -5.70 0.19 -6.69
C SER A 118 -7.15 0.43 -7.09
N THR A 119 -7.40 1.51 -7.83
CA THR A 119 -8.58 1.59 -8.69
C THR A 119 -8.33 0.79 -9.98
N PRO A 120 -9.37 0.23 -10.61
CA PRO A 120 -9.25 -0.40 -11.92
C PRO A 120 -8.71 0.61 -12.94
N ASN A 121 -7.69 0.19 -13.70
CA ASN A 121 -7.04 1.05 -14.68
C ASN A 121 -7.29 0.57 -16.12
N ARG A 122 -7.07 -0.71 -16.40
CA ARG A 122 -7.24 -1.29 -17.73
C ARG A 122 -7.84 -2.70 -17.69
N PRO A 123 -8.53 -3.14 -18.76
CA PRO A 123 -8.86 -4.54 -18.94
C PRO A 123 -7.61 -5.41 -18.80
N ASP A 124 -7.77 -6.56 -18.17
CA ASP A 124 -6.74 -7.54 -17.84
C ASP A 124 -5.59 -7.01 -16.96
N GLY A 125 -5.79 -5.89 -16.26
CA GLY A 125 -4.86 -5.38 -15.25
C GLY A 125 -4.71 -6.33 -14.05
N LEU A 126 -3.62 -6.16 -13.28
CA LEU A 126 -3.30 -6.98 -12.10
C LEU A 126 -4.50 -7.23 -11.19
N MET A 127 -5.24 -6.17 -10.86
CA MET A 127 -6.38 -6.30 -9.95
C MET A 127 -7.50 -7.14 -10.56
N GLN A 128 -7.80 -6.95 -11.85
CA GLN A 128 -8.81 -7.74 -12.54
C GLN A 128 -8.37 -9.21 -12.69
N ARG A 129 -7.09 -9.47 -12.99
CA ARG A 129 -6.54 -10.84 -13.04
C ARG A 129 -6.71 -11.54 -11.70
N ILE A 130 -6.37 -10.87 -10.60
CA ILE A 130 -6.57 -11.39 -9.23
C ILE A 130 -8.05 -11.63 -8.95
N GLU A 131 -8.92 -10.69 -9.30
CA GLU A 131 -10.36 -10.79 -9.07
C GLU A 131 -10.99 -11.98 -9.81
N ASN A 132 -10.61 -12.18 -11.07
CA ASN A 132 -11.15 -13.22 -11.93
C ASN A 132 -10.52 -14.59 -11.67
N ASP A 133 -9.35 -14.65 -11.03
CA ASP A 133 -8.69 -15.91 -10.68
C ASP A 133 -9.49 -16.65 -9.57
N PRO A 134 -10.06 -17.85 -9.86
CA PRO A 134 -10.78 -18.65 -8.89
C PRO A 134 -9.86 -19.27 -7.83
N ASN A 135 -8.57 -19.41 -8.12
CA ASN A 135 -7.56 -19.95 -7.21
C ASN A 135 -6.73 -18.84 -6.54
N SER A 136 -7.20 -17.60 -6.61
CA SER A 136 -6.50 -16.46 -6.03
C SER A 136 -6.28 -16.68 -4.53
N LYS A 137 -5.03 -16.52 -4.10
CA LYS A 137 -4.62 -16.56 -2.68
C LYS A 137 -5.05 -15.32 -1.87
N TYR A 138 -5.53 -14.27 -2.56
CA TYR A 138 -5.87 -13.01 -1.92
C TYR A 138 -7.31 -12.99 -1.41
N TYR A 139 -7.50 -12.42 -0.23
CA TYR A 139 -8.82 -11.98 0.21
C TYR A 139 -9.22 -10.70 -0.56
N LYS A 140 -10.33 -10.76 -1.28
CA LYS A 140 -10.78 -9.70 -2.21
C LYS A 140 -11.79 -8.78 -1.53
N LEU A 141 -11.47 -7.48 -1.45
CA LEU A 141 -12.38 -6.44 -0.95
C LEU A 141 -12.65 -5.41 -2.04
N LYS A 142 -13.91 -5.33 -2.51
CA LYS A 142 -14.35 -4.31 -3.46
C LYS A 142 -15.08 -3.19 -2.73
N LEU A 143 -14.56 -1.97 -2.84
CA LEU A 143 -15.15 -0.76 -2.26
C LEU A 143 -15.59 0.16 -3.40
N ASP A 144 -16.78 -0.08 -3.93
CA ASP A 144 -17.36 0.80 -4.95
C ASP A 144 -17.82 2.14 -4.34
N TYR A 145 -18.30 3.04 -5.21
CA TYR A 145 -18.70 4.39 -4.82
C TYR A 145 -19.90 4.40 -3.84
N THR A 146 -20.72 3.34 -3.81
CA THR A 146 -21.94 3.28 -3.00
C THR A 146 -21.63 3.29 -1.51
N TYR A 147 -20.47 2.76 -1.11
CA TYR A 147 -19.99 2.78 0.28
C TYR A 147 -19.72 4.20 0.84
N ARG A 148 -19.58 5.19 -0.05
CA ARG A 148 -19.30 6.59 0.29
C ARG A 148 -20.42 7.56 -0.09
N LEU A 149 -21.50 7.04 -0.67
CA LEU A 149 -22.72 7.81 -0.96
C LEU A 149 -23.26 8.39 0.35
N ASP A 150 -23.58 9.68 0.35
CA ASP A 150 -24.10 10.43 1.50
C ASP A 150 -23.14 10.52 2.72
N LYS A 151 -21.86 10.13 2.56
CA LYS A 151 -20.80 10.28 3.60
C LYS A 151 -19.68 11.23 3.18
N ILE A 152 -19.25 11.13 1.92
CA ILE A 152 -18.14 11.93 1.36
C ILE A 152 -18.52 12.53 0.01
N TYR A 153 -19.42 11.87 -0.74
CA TYR A 153 -19.91 12.35 -2.03
C TYR A 153 -21.40 12.66 -1.94
N ASP A 154 -21.78 13.86 -2.36
CA ASP A 154 -23.17 14.23 -2.61
C ASP A 154 -23.65 13.56 -3.91
N ARG A 155 -24.93 13.16 -3.94
CA ARG A 155 -25.54 12.46 -5.10
C ARG A 155 -25.33 13.20 -6.43
N ALA A 156 -25.38 14.54 -6.40
CA ALA A 156 -25.14 15.39 -7.56
C ALA A 156 -23.72 15.26 -8.17
N PHE A 157 -22.71 14.86 -7.39
CA PHE A 157 -21.36 14.63 -7.89
C PHE A 157 -21.24 13.31 -8.67
N ILE A 158 -22.04 12.32 -8.31
CA ILE A 158 -22.02 10.97 -8.91
C ILE A 158 -22.73 10.99 -10.27
N GLU A 159 -23.91 11.61 -10.34
CA GLU A 159 -24.69 11.77 -11.58
C GLU A 159 -23.87 12.44 -12.70
N LYS A 160 -23.03 13.43 -12.32
CA LYS A 160 -22.17 14.17 -13.26
C LYS A 160 -20.98 13.36 -13.79
N LYS A 161 -20.60 12.28 -13.11
CA LYS A 161 -19.56 11.34 -13.55
C LYS A 161 -20.14 10.23 -14.42
N GLU A 162 -21.35 9.75 -14.12
CA GLU A 162 -22.01 8.72 -14.95
C GLU A 162 -22.34 9.23 -16.36
N THR A 163 -22.65 10.52 -16.54
CA THR A 163 -22.94 11.10 -17.87
C THR A 163 -21.70 11.33 -18.76
N ARG A 164 -20.49 11.08 -18.26
CA ARG A 164 -19.22 11.34 -18.97
C ARG A 164 -18.49 10.06 -19.40
N THR A 165 -19.18 8.92 -19.37
CA THR A 165 -18.69 7.62 -19.85
C THR A 165 -19.52 7.20 -21.05
#